data_AF-A0A3D1P8L0-F1
#
_entry.id   AF-A0A3D1P8L0-F1
#
_cell.length_a   1.000
_cell.length_b   1.000
_cell.length_c   1.000
_cell.angle_alpha   90.00
_cell.angle_beta   90.00
_cell.angle_gamma   90.00
#
_symmetry.space_group_name_H-M   'P 1'
#
loop_
_entity.id
_entity.type
_entity.pdbx_description
1 polymer ?
#
loop_
_entity_poly.entity_id
_entity_poly.type
_entity_poly.pdbx_seq_one_letter_code
_entity_poly.pdbx_strand_id
1 'polypeptide(L)'
;AVKMALLGEPYSKITETVGMHKSSITIWKQKFLAKGLDGIKLAYQGSSSYLTSAQRAETIEMLQNKNYWNLDELVAYLDEKYGVIYQSKQSYYDLLSGAGISWKKSQKVNPKVNLELVKKSEKRSRIF
;
A
#
# COMPACT_ATOMS: atom_id res chain seq x y z
N ALA A 1 0.79 32.07 -14.00
CA ALA A 1 1.65 31.90 -15.20
C ALA A 1 0.85 31.63 -16.48
N VAL A 2 0.15 30.49 -16.64
CA VAL A 2 -0.51 30.11 -17.90
C VAL A 2 -1.54 31.13 -18.40
N LYS A 3 -2.38 31.66 -17.51
CA LYS A 3 -3.35 32.73 -17.84
C LYS A 3 -2.68 33.96 -18.47
N MET A 4 -1.58 34.43 -17.89
CA MET A 4 -0.83 35.59 -18.43
C MET A 4 -0.22 35.29 -19.80
N ALA A 5 0.30 34.07 -19.99
CA ALA A 5 0.84 33.62 -21.28
C ALA A 5 -0.23 33.41 -22.38
N LEU A 6 -1.50 33.25 -22.00
CA LEU A 6 -2.65 33.20 -22.92
C LEU A 6 -3.16 34.61 -23.24
N LEU A 7 -3.08 35.54 -22.29
CA LEU A 7 -3.40 36.96 -22.49
C LEU A 7 -2.34 37.73 -23.29
N GLY A 8 -1.27 37.06 -23.72
CA GLY A 8 -0.23 37.65 -24.58
C GLY A 8 0.86 38.42 -23.82
N GLU A 9 0.92 38.31 -22.50
CA GLU A 9 1.97 38.97 -21.70
C GLU A 9 3.36 38.42 -22.05
N PRO A 10 4.40 39.28 -22.08
CA PRO A 10 5.75 38.85 -22.39
C PRO A 10 6.29 37.90 -21.31
N TYR A 11 6.96 36.83 -21.75
CA TYR A 11 7.46 35.80 -20.84
C TYR A 11 8.42 36.33 -19.78
N SER A 12 9.19 37.39 -20.05
CA SER A 12 10.07 38.07 -19.08
C SER A 12 9.30 38.59 -17.87
N LYS A 13 8.19 39.29 -18.11
CA LYS A 13 7.31 39.81 -17.05
C LYS A 13 6.65 38.69 -16.27
N ILE A 14 6.25 37.60 -16.96
CA ILE A 14 5.67 36.42 -16.30
C ILE A 14 6.70 35.71 -15.42
N THR A 15 7.95 35.58 -15.87
CA THR A 15 9.03 34.96 -15.10
C THR A 15 9.39 35.78 -13.87
N GLU A 16 9.42 37.11 -13.97
CA GLU A 16 9.66 37.99 -12.83
C GLU A 16 8.50 37.96 -11.82
N THR A 17 7.26 37.93 -12.30
CA THR A 17 6.07 37.96 -11.43
C THR A 17 5.83 36.63 -10.71
N VAL A 18 6.06 35.49 -11.37
CA VAL A 18 5.71 34.16 -10.85
C VAL A 18 6.94 33.37 -10.38
N GLY A 19 8.15 33.83 -10.71
CA GLY A 19 9.40 33.12 -10.38
C GLY A 19 9.57 31.79 -11.12
N MET A 20 8.84 31.57 -12.21
CA MET A 20 8.92 30.33 -13.01
C MET A 20 9.84 30.51 -14.21
N HIS A 21 10.57 29.45 -14.56
CA HIS A 21 11.36 29.45 -15.79
C HIS A 21 10.49 29.47 -17.05
N LYS A 22 10.99 30.08 -18.13
CA LYS A 22 10.27 30.22 -19.42
C LYS A 22 9.81 28.86 -19.96
N SER A 23 10.68 27.85 -19.90
CA SER A 23 10.38 26.49 -20.37
C SER A 23 9.19 25.87 -19.64
N SER A 24 9.08 26.05 -18.32
CA SER A 24 7.96 25.57 -17.52
C SER A 24 6.65 26.22 -17.97
N ILE A 25 6.64 27.53 -18.23
CA ILE A 25 5.45 28.25 -18.69
C ILE A 25 5.01 27.73 -20.07
N THR A 26 5.95 27.48 -20.98
CA THR A 26 5.67 26.91 -22.30
C THR A 26 5.07 25.51 -22.21
N ILE A 27 5.66 24.62 -21.41
CA ILE A 27 5.15 23.25 -21.20
C ILE A 27 3.73 23.29 -20.64
N TRP A 28 3.49 24.14 -19.64
CA TRP A 28 2.18 24.25 -19.01
C TRP A 28 1.14 24.85 -19.95
N LYS A 29 1.52 25.83 -20.79
CA LYS A 29 0.67 26.37 -21.85
C LYS A 29 0.29 25.28 -22.87
N GLN A 30 1.24 24.48 -23.33
CA GLN A 30 0.97 23.38 -24.26
C GLN A 30 0.06 22.32 -23.64
N LYS A 31 0.33 21.90 -22.40
CA LYS A 31 -0.53 20.94 -21.68
C LYS A 31 -1.95 21.47 -21.47
N PHE A 32 -2.09 22.75 -21.16
CA PHE A 32 -3.39 23.41 -21.03
C PHE A 32 -4.14 23.47 -22.37
N LEU A 33 -3.47 23.80 -23.47
CA LEU A 33 -4.10 23.80 -24.79
C LEU A 33 -4.53 22.39 -25.23
N ALA A 34 -3.79 21.36 -24.83
CA ALA A 34 -4.09 19.97 -25.21
C ALA A 34 -5.21 19.32 -24.37
N LYS A 35 -5.26 19.60 -23.07
CA LYS A 35 -6.14 18.88 -22.11
C LYS A 35 -6.91 19.79 -21.16
N GLY A 36 -6.92 21.10 -21.39
CA GLY A 36 -7.57 22.07 -20.51
C GLY A 36 -7.03 22.02 -19.08
N LEU A 37 -7.94 22.10 -18.10
CA LEU A 37 -7.59 22.04 -16.68
C LEU A 37 -6.96 20.70 -16.28
N ASP A 38 -7.37 19.59 -16.90
CA ASP A 38 -6.81 18.26 -16.64
C ASP A 38 -5.34 18.14 -17.08
N GLY A 39 -4.88 18.98 -18.02
CA GLY A 39 -3.47 19.05 -18.43
C GLY A 39 -2.56 19.75 -17.42
N ILE A 40 -3.12 20.61 -16.58
CA ILE A 40 -2.41 21.30 -15.50
C ILE A 40 -2.53 20.51 -14.18
N LYS A 41 -3.64 19.79 -13.99
CA LYS A 41 -3.87 18.99 -12.79
C LYS A 41 -2.74 17.97 -12.60
N LEU A 42 -2.32 17.78 -11.35
CA LEU A 42 -1.29 16.81 -10.99
C LEU A 42 -1.80 15.39 -11.32
N ALA A 43 -1.33 14.84 -12.43
CA ALA A 43 -1.67 13.48 -12.86
C ALA A 43 -0.91 12.40 -12.07
N TYR A 44 0.10 12.78 -11.28
CA TYR A 44 0.85 11.87 -10.44
C TYR A 44 -0.01 11.47 -9.23
N GLN A 45 -0.62 10.28 -9.30
CA GLN A 45 -1.43 9.68 -8.23
C GLN A 45 -0.59 8.88 -7.20
N GLY A 46 0.74 8.93 -7.34
CA GLY A 46 1.67 8.07 -6.58
C GLY A 46 1.63 6.60 -7.06
N SER A 47 2.68 5.84 -6.75
CA SER A 47 2.59 4.38 -6.77
C SER A 47 1.89 3.94 -5.49
N SER A 48 0.78 3.20 -5.59
CA SER A 48 0.18 2.59 -4.39
C SER A 48 1.06 1.42 -3.95
N SER A 49 2.12 1.73 -3.21
CA SER A 49 3.02 0.74 -2.61
C SER A 49 2.39 -0.03 -1.45
N TYR A 50 1.13 0.29 -1.11
CA TYR A 50 0.37 -0.33 -0.03
C TYR A 50 -1.02 -0.73 -0.50
N LEU A 51 -1.53 -1.82 0.09
CA LEU A 51 -2.93 -2.22 -0.02
C LEU A 51 -3.84 -1.14 0.55
N THR A 52 -4.96 -0.90 -0.12
CA THR A 52 -6.07 -0.12 0.43
C THR A 52 -6.68 -0.84 1.63
N SER A 53 -7.42 -0.11 2.47
CA SER A 53 -8.08 -0.69 3.65
C SER A 53 -9.02 -1.85 3.30
N ALA A 54 -9.71 -1.78 2.16
CA ALA A 54 -10.58 -2.84 1.67
C ALA A 54 -9.79 -4.09 1.25
N GLN A 55 -8.74 -3.91 0.44
CA GLN A 55 -7.85 -5.01 0.02
C GLN A 55 -7.15 -5.66 1.22
N ARG A 56 -6.79 -4.87 2.22
CA ARG A 56 -6.20 -5.37 3.48
C ARG A 56 -7.19 -6.24 4.24
N ALA A 57 -8.45 -5.82 4.38
CA ALA A 57 -9.48 -6.61 5.04
C ALA A 57 -9.73 -7.94 4.32
N GLU A 58 -9.87 -7.91 2.98
CA GLU A 58 -10.05 -9.11 2.16
C GLU A 58 -8.85 -10.07 2.30
N THR A 59 -7.63 -9.53 2.30
CA THR A 59 -6.41 -10.33 2.51
C THR A 59 -6.41 -10.98 3.90
N ILE A 60 -6.83 -10.25 4.94
CA ILE A 60 -6.92 -10.78 6.31
C ILE A 60 -7.98 -11.89 6.42
N GLU A 61 -9.17 -11.71 5.87
CA GLU A 61 -10.22 -12.75 5.86
C GLU A 61 -9.77 -14.02 5.12
N MET A 62 -9.10 -13.84 3.99
CA MET A 62 -8.56 -14.93 3.18
C MET A 62 -7.42 -15.66 3.92
N LEU A 63 -6.57 -14.91 4.65
CA LEU A 63 -5.56 -15.47 5.53
C LEU A 63 -6.18 -16.29 6.67
N GLN A 64 -7.28 -15.82 7.28
CA GLN A 64 -8.00 -16.53 8.35
C GLN A 64 -8.64 -17.84 7.88
N ASN A 65 -9.13 -17.89 6.63
CA ASN A 65 -9.75 -19.08 6.07
C ASN A 65 -8.75 -20.19 5.67
N LYS A 66 -7.46 -19.87 5.54
CA LYS A 66 -6.42 -20.84 5.19
C LYS A 66 -5.53 -21.16 6.39
N ASN A 67 -5.48 -22.45 6.75
CA ASN A 67 -4.83 -22.94 7.96
C ASN A 67 -3.27 -22.95 7.89
N TYR A 68 -2.69 -22.74 6.70
CA TYR A 68 -1.24 -22.69 6.49
C TYR A 68 -0.87 -21.68 5.41
N TRP A 69 0.17 -20.89 5.66
CA TRP A 69 0.74 -19.92 4.74
C TRP A 69 2.25 -19.89 4.80
N ASN A 70 2.88 -19.86 3.64
CA ASN A 70 4.28 -19.43 3.51
C ASN A 70 4.35 -17.93 3.17
N LEU A 71 5.39 -17.25 3.64
CA LEU A 71 5.62 -15.83 3.36
C LEU A 71 5.75 -15.58 1.85
N ASP A 72 6.45 -16.48 1.14
CA ASP A 72 6.60 -16.41 -0.32
C ASP A 72 5.26 -16.49 -1.05
N GLU A 73 4.32 -17.33 -0.57
CA GLU A 73 2.98 -17.43 -1.16
C GLU A 73 2.17 -16.14 -0.94
N LEU A 74 2.34 -15.49 0.21
CA LEU A 74 1.70 -14.20 0.48
C LEU A 74 2.27 -13.10 -0.43
N VAL A 75 3.58 -13.09 -0.65
CA VAL A 75 4.23 -12.13 -1.56
C VAL A 75 3.70 -12.32 -2.99
N ALA A 76 3.71 -13.56 -3.50
CA ALA A 76 3.22 -13.87 -4.83
C ALA A 76 1.74 -13.51 -5.00
N TYR A 77 0.90 -13.82 -4.00
CA TYR A 77 -0.53 -13.48 -4.04
C TYR A 77 -0.78 -11.97 -4.10
N LEU A 78 -0.03 -11.18 -3.33
CA LEU A 78 -0.19 -9.72 -3.33
C LEU A 78 0.32 -9.08 -4.63
N ASP A 79 1.36 -9.64 -5.23
CA ASP A 79 1.84 -9.23 -6.55
C ASP A 79 0.84 -9.59 -7.66
N GLU A 80 0.40 -10.85 -7.74
CA GLU A 80 -0.52 -11.29 -8.79
C GLU A 80 -1.90 -10.62 -8.70
N LYS A 81 -2.44 -10.45 -7.48
CA LYS A 81 -3.81 -9.93 -7.30
C LYS A 81 -3.88 -8.42 -7.28
N TYR A 82 -2.89 -7.75 -6.71
CA TYR A 82 -2.93 -6.30 -6.46
C TYR A 82 -1.75 -5.54 -7.06
N GLY A 83 -0.72 -6.22 -7.58
CA GLY A 83 0.52 -5.59 -8.05
C GLY A 83 1.31 -4.92 -6.91
N VAL A 84 1.15 -5.39 -5.67
CA VAL A 84 1.75 -4.78 -4.49
C VAL A 84 2.87 -5.67 -3.95
N ILE A 85 4.10 -5.18 -4.04
CA ILE A 85 5.27 -5.77 -3.39
C ILE A 85 5.79 -4.81 -2.32
N TYR A 86 5.67 -5.21 -1.05
CA TYR A 86 6.29 -4.44 0.02
C TYR A 86 7.81 -4.59 0.01
N GLN A 87 8.51 -3.49 0.21
CA GLN A 87 9.96 -3.47 0.37
C GLN A 87 10.41 -4.12 1.69
N SER A 88 9.58 -4.02 2.74
CA SER A 88 9.89 -4.56 4.06
C SER A 88 9.15 -5.86 4.32
N LYS A 89 9.89 -6.87 4.80
CA LYS A 89 9.31 -8.13 5.31
C LYS A 89 8.34 -7.89 6.48
N GLN A 90 8.56 -6.83 7.26
CA GLN A 90 7.72 -6.47 8.40
C GLN A 90 6.27 -6.19 7.99
N SER A 91 6.07 -5.53 6.84
CA SER A 91 4.73 -5.20 6.33
C SER A 91 3.89 -6.45 6.06
N TYR A 92 4.52 -7.56 5.66
CA TYR A 92 3.83 -8.84 5.51
C TYR A 92 3.52 -9.48 6.86
N TYR A 93 4.41 -9.38 7.85
CA TYR A 93 4.14 -9.84 9.21
C TYR A 93 2.99 -9.08 9.87
N ASP A 94 2.81 -7.79 9.57
CA ASP A 94 1.65 -7.01 10.04
C ASP A 94 0.32 -7.50 9.46
N LEU A 95 0.32 -8.01 8.22
CA LEU A 95 -0.86 -8.65 7.62
C LEU A 95 -1.19 -9.98 8.31
N LEU A 96 -0.18 -10.81 8.54
CA LEU A 96 -0.32 -12.09 9.25
C LEU A 96 -0.78 -11.89 10.69
N SER A 97 -0.20 -10.91 11.39
CA SER A 97 -0.59 -10.52 12.75
C SER A 97 -2.04 -10.03 12.79
N GLY A 98 -2.47 -9.23 11.80
CA GLY A 98 -3.86 -8.79 11.65
C GLY A 98 -4.85 -9.94 11.44
N ALA A 99 -4.41 -11.04 10.83
CA ALA A 99 -5.20 -12.27 10.69
C ALA A 99 -5.18 -13.16 11.95
N GLY A 100 -4.50 -12.76 13.03
CA GLY A 100 -4.32 -13.58 14.23
C GLY A 100 -3.32 -14.72 14.05
N ILE A 101 -2.57 -14.73 12.94
CA ILE A 101 -1.53 -15.71 12.66
C ILE A 101 -0.25 -15.25 13.38
N SER A 102 -0.01 -15.81 14.57
CA SER A 102 1.29 -15.64 15.22
C SER A 102 2.34 -16.33 14.36
N TRP A 103 3.25 -15.55 13.77
CA TRP A 103 4.43 -16.07 13.07
C TRP A 103 5.36 -16.75 14.09
N LYS A 104 4.99 -17.96 14.51
CA LYS A 104 5.91 -18.93 15.09
C LYS A 104 6.33 -19.83 13.95
N LYS A 105 7.65 -20.02 13.79
CA LYS A 105 8.25 -20.99 12.86
C LYS A 105 7.60 -22.35 13.13
N SER A 106 6.55 -22.68 12.38
CA SER A 106 5.74 -23.86 12.68
C SER A 106 6.57 -25.08 12.31
N GLN A 107 6.84 -25.95 13.29
CA GLN A 107 7.31 -27.30 13.00
C GLN A 107 6.25 -27.98 12.13
N LYS A 108 6.71 -28.73 11.12
CA LYS A 108 5.98 -29.32 9.99
C LYS A 108 4.87 -30.33 10.36
N VAL A 109 4.42 -30.39 11.62
CA VAL A 109 3.46 -31.39 12.06
C VAL A 109 2.50 -30.74 13.06
N ASN A 110 1.20 -30.83 12.80
CA ASN A 110 0.16 -30.67 13.81
C ASN A 110 -0.29 -32.06 14.30
N PRO A 111 0.37 -32.69 15.30
CA PRO A 111 -0.19 -33.81 16.01
C PRO A 111 -0.69 -33.28 17.35
N LYS A 112 -1.93 -32.78 17.40
CA LYS A 112 -2.89 -32.95 18.50
C LYS A 112 -3.96 -31.84 18.47
N VAL A 113 -4.97 -32.09 17.63
CA VAL A 113 -6.33 -32.13 18.15
C VAL A 113 -6.34 -33.16 19.28
N ASN A 114 -6.12 -32.71 20.53
CA ASN A 114 -6.36 -33.57 21.68
C ASN A 114 -6.81 -32.69 22.86
N LEU A 115 -8.13 -32.51 22.90
CA LEU A 115 -8.88 -31.67 23.84
C LEU A 115 -8.63 -32.02 25.33
N GLU A 116 -7.98 -33.12 25.64
CA GLU A 116 -7.75 -33.56 27.03
C GLU A 116 -6.56 -32.88 27.73
N LEU A 117 -5.56 -32.36 27.01
CA LEU A 117 -4.36 -31.80 27.66
C LEU A 117 -4.55 -30.37 28.20
N VAL A 118 -5.52 -29.62 27.69
CA VAL A 118 -5.79 -28.22 28.10
C VAL A 118 -6.37 -28.15 29.52
N LYS A 119 -7.09 -29.18 29.97
CA LYS A 119 -7.67 -29.22 31.33
C LYS A 119 -6.64 -29.49 32.44
N LYS A 120 -5.45 -30.00 32.12
CA LYS A 120 -4.43 -30.34 33.14
C LYS A 120 -3.55 -29.15 33.51
N SER A 121 -3.37 -28.18 32.61
CA SER A 121 -2.59 -26.96 32.88
C SER A 121 -3.34 -25.95 33.76
N GLU A 122 -4.67 -25.92 33.73
CA GLU A 122 -5.48 -25.01 34.56
C GLU A 122 -5.52 -25.40 36.05
N LYS A 123 -5.31 -26.68 36.38
CA LYS A 123 -5.27 -27.14 37.78
C LYS A 123 -3.95 -26.87 38.50
N ARG A 124 -2.86 -26.58 37.78
CA ARG A 124 -1.54 -26.31 38.39
C ARG A 124 -1.31 -24.85 38.76
N SER A 125 -2.13 -23.93 38.25
CA SER A 125 -1.99 -22.48 38.43
C SER A 125 -2.87 -21.88 39.53
N ARG A 126 -3.61 -22.69 40.30
CA ARG A 126 -4.42 -22.27 41.47
C ARG A 126 -3.88 -22.75 42.82
N ILE A 127 -2.58 -23.00 42.94
CA ILE A 127 -1.94 -23.26 44.24
C ILE A 127 -0.72 -22.37 44.34
N PHE A 128 -0.93 -21.13 44.80
CA PHE A 128 0.01 -20.30 45.54
C PHE A 128 -0.81 -19.31 46.36
#